data_AF-A0A7W1IP72-F1
#
_entry.id   AF-A0A7W1IP72-F1
#
_cell.length_a   1.000
_cell.length_b   1.000
_cell.length_c   1.000
_cell.angle_alpha   90.00
_cell.angle_beta   90.00
_cell.angle_gamma   90.00
#
_symmetry.space_group_name_H-M   'P 1'
#
loop_
_entity.id
_entity.type
_entity.pdbx_description
1 polymer ?
#
loop_
_entity_poly.entity_id
_entity_poly.type
_entity_poly.pdbx_seq_one_letter_code
_entity_poly.pdbx_strand_id
1 'polypeptide(L)' 'MLTKSEKESIITEKLTSGISYRELAKKYGVSFQTVHQWVQNYQGIMRSRTRTRA' A
#
# COMPACT_ATOMS: atom_id res chain seq x y z
N MET A 1 -8.61 8.06 9.30
CA MET A 1 -8.23 6.64 9.05
C MET A 1 -8.55 6.34 7.60
N LEU A 2 -7.58 5.89 6.79
CA LEU A 2 -7.90 5.43 5.43
C LEU A 2 -8.63 4.10 5.48
N THR A 3 -9.81 4.07 4.86
CA THR A 3 -10.64 2.89 4.66
C THR A 3 -10.00 1.95 3.64
N LYS A 4 -10.41 0.68 3.63
CA LYS A 4 -9.84 -0.34 2.74
C LYS A 4 -9.99 0.05 1.25
N SER A 5 -11.11 0.67 0.90
CA SER A 5 -11.40 1.17 -0.44
C SER A 5 -10.44 2.28 -0.88
N GLU A 6 -10.13 3.23 0.00
CA GLU A 6 -9.17 4.30 -0.32
C GLU A 6 -7.76 3.74 -0.60
N LYS A 7 -7.36 2.70 0.14
CA LYS A 7 -6.07 2.02 -0.09
C LYS A 7 -6.02 1.36 -1.46
N GLU A 8 -7.10 0.68 -1.84
CA GLU A 8 -7.22 0.02 -3.14
C GLU A 8 -7.23 1.05 -4.28
N SER A 9 -7.89 2.19 -4.09
CA SER A 9 -7.89 3.32 -5.02
C SER A 9 -6.49 3.90 -5.21
N ILE A 10 -5.73 4.06 -4.12
CA ILE A 10 -4.33 4.49 -4.16
C ILE A 10 -3.45 3.48 -4.92
N ILE A 11 -3.58 2.18 -4.65
CA ILE A 11 -2.80 1.13 -5.32
C ILE A 11 -3.13 1.07 -6.82
N THR A 12 -4.41 1.17 -7.18
CA THR A 12 -4.85 1.18 -8.58
C THR A 12 -4.42 2.46 -9.30
N GLU A 13 -4.54 3.63 -8.67
CA GLU A 13 -4.04 4.90 -9.25
C GLU A 13 -2.52 4.83 -9.47
N LYS A 14 -1.77 4.20 -8.55
CA LYS A 14 -0.33 3.95 -8.75
C LYS A 14 -0.06 3.05 -9.96
N LEU A 15 -0.80 1.96 -10.09
CA LEU A 15 -0.62 0.98 -11.17
C LEU A 15 -1.00 1.55 -12.54
N THR A 16 -2.05 2.38 -12.59
CA THR A 16 -2.57 2.97 -13.82
C THR A 16 -1.81 4.22 -14.24
N SER A 17 -1.49 5.09 -13.27
CA SER A 17 -1.03 6.46 -13.55
C SER A 17 0.50 6.63 -13.43
N GLY A 18 1.22 5.61 -12.94
CA GLY A 18 2.69 5.62 -12.85
C GLY A 18 3.28 6.54 -11.77
N ILE A 19 2.45 7.35 -11.09
CA ILE A 19 2.81 8.37 -10.10
C ILE A 19 3.75 7.83 -9.01
N SER A 20 4.74 8.60 -8.57
CA SER A 20 5.70 8.11 -7.57
C SER A 20 5.04 7.85 -6.21
N TYR A 21 5.52 6.83 -5.46
CA TYR A 21 5.00 6.55 -4.10
C TYR A 21 5.03 7.76 -3.17
N ARG A 22 6.02 8.66 -3.36
CA ARG A 22 6.18 9.91 -2.61
C ARG A 22 5.07 10.93 -2.90
N GLU A 23 4.65 11.03 -4.16
CA GLU A 23 3.61 11.97 -4.57
C GLU A 23 2.24 11.50 -4.09
N LEU A 24 1.98 10.20 -4.22
CA LEU A 24 0.81 9.54 -3.68
C LEU A 24 0.74 9.66 -2.15
N ALA A 25 1.86 9.41 -1.47
CA ALA A 25 2.01 9.61 -0.03
C ALA A 25 1.64 11.03 0.40
N LYS A 26 2.15 12.05 -0.31
CA LYS A 26 1.81 13.45 -0.04
C LYS A 26 0.34 13.77 -0.31
N LYS A 27 -0.21 13.30 -1.44
CA LYS A 27 -1.60 13.56 -1.86
C LYS A 27 -2.62 13.00 -0.88
N TYR A 28 -2.37 11.81 -0.34
CA TYR A 28 -3.27 11.12 0.58
C TYR A 28 -2.85 11.25 2.06
N GLY A 29 -1.78 11.99 2.36
CA GLY A 29 -1.27 12.17 3.72
C GLY A 29 -0.82 10.86 4.40
N VAL A 30 -0.38 9.87 3.62
CA VAL A 30 0.04 8.55 4.10
C VAL A 30 1.53 8.35 3.93
N SER A 31 2.15 7.60 4.83
CA SER A 31 3.58 7.30 4.72
C SER A 31 3.85 6.39 3.52
N PHE A 32 4.97 6.63 2.82
CA PHE A 32 5.38 5.80 1.67
C PHE A 32 5.55 4.32 2.06
N GLN A 33 6.02 4.05 3.28
CA GLN A 33 6.14 2.70 3.85
C GLN A 33 4.77 2.00 3.92
N THR A 34 3.73 2.75 4.26
CA THR A 34 2.37 2.23 4.36
C THR A 34 1.83 1.86 2.98
N VAL A 35 2.02 2.72 1.98
CA VAL A 35 1.65 2.43 0.58
C VAL A 35 2.44 1.23 0.05
N HIS A 36 3.74 1.15 0.34
CA HIS A 36 4.58 0.03 -0.03
C HIS A 36 4.09 -1.29 0.58
N GLN A 37 3.76 -1.31 1.87
CA GLN A 37 3.16 -2.48 2.52
C GLN A 37 1.83 -2.89 1.88
N TRP A 38 0.98 -1.94 1.49
CA TRP A 38 -0.28 -2.25 0.82
C TRP A 38 -0.06 -2.88 -0.54
N VAL A 39 0.88 -2.36 -1.34
CA VAL A 39 1.25 -2.93 -2.64
C VAL A 39 1.82 -4.34 -2.48
N GLN A 40 2.71 -4.56 -1.51
CA GLN A 40 3.25 -5.89 -1.24
C GLN A 40 2.18 -6.90 -0.79
N ASN A 41 1.21 -6.45 0.02
CA ASN A 41 0.07 -7.27 0.44
C ASN A 41 -0.87 -7.56 -0.74
N TYR A 42 -1.10 -6.58 -1.63
CA TYR A 42 -1.91 -6.74 -2.83
C TYR A 42 -1.26 -7.66 -3.86
N GLN A 43 0.06 -7.60 -4.03
CA GLN A 43 0.83 -8.47 -4.91
C GLN A 43 0.99 -9.90 -4.36
N GLY A 44 0.41 -10.22 -3.20
CA GLY A 44 0.51 -11.55 -2.58
C GLY A 44 1.92 -11.93 -2.15
N ILE A 45 2.84 -10.95 -2.04
CA ILE A 45 4.24 -11.17 -1.64
C ILE A 45 4.32 -11.48 -0.13
N MET A 46 3.33 -11.05 0.66
CA MET A 46 3.12 -11.59 2.00
C MET A 46 2.59 -13.03 1.92
N ARG A 47 3.47 -13.97 1.53
CA ARG A 47 3.32 -15.37 1.91
C ARG A 47 3.40 -15.42 3.43
N SER A 48 2.24 -15.58 4.06
CA SER A 48 2.03 -15.99 5.45
C SER A 48 2.95 -15.35 6.48
N ARG A 49 2.37 -14.57 7.41
CA ARG A 49 2.95 -14.38 8.74
C ARG A 49 3.54 -15.71 9.21
N THR A 50 4.87 -15.82 9.25
CA THR A 50 5.50 -16.84 10.07
C THR A 50 5.04 -16.51 11.47
N ARG A 51 4.19 -17.37 12.00
CA ARG A 51 3.60 -17.31 13.32
C ARG A 51 4.71 -17.58 14.33
N THR A 52 5.62 -16.63 14.54
CA THR A 52 6.59 -16.72 15.62
C THR A 52 5.87 -16.34 16.90
N ARG A 53 5.29 -17.35 17.55
CA ARG A 53 4.98 -17.31 18.98
C ARG A 53 6.32 -17.29 19.71
N ALA A 54 6.59 -16.21 20.44
CA ALA A 54 7.50 -16.25 21.59
C ALA A 54 6.61 -16.24 22.84
#